data_AF-S1P3D6-F1
#
_entry.id   AF-S1P3D6-F1
#
_cell.length_a   1.000
_cell.length_b   1.000
_cell.length_c   1.000
_cell.angle_alpha   90.00
_cell.angle_beta   90.00
_cell.angle_gamma   90.00
#
_symmetry.space_group_name_H-M   'P 1'
#
loop_
_entity.id
_entity.type
_entity.pdbx_description
1 polymer ?
#
loop_
_entity_poly.entity_id
_entity_poly.type
_entity_poly.pdbx_seq_one_letter_code
_entity_poly.pdbx_strand_id
1 'polypeptide(L)'
;MIGTSTQPGAFTETIVKEMAAHTNRPVIFPLSNPTKLAEATAADLIHWTEGKALVGTGIPAADVEYNGVTYQIGQANNALMYPGLGLGIIASTASRVTGEMLSQASHALGGLVDTSKPGAAVLPPVAKLAEFSERIAEVVGQSVLDQKLNKEPIEDIKAAVKATKWVPEY
;
A
#
# COMPACT_ATOMS: atom_id res chain seq x y z
N MET A 1 -9.70 10.15 5.13
CA MET A 1 -8.97 11.41 4.91
C MET A 1 -7.59 11.10 4.36
N ILE A 2 -7.18 11.75 3.26
CA ILE A 2 -5.85 11.54 2.65
C ILE A 2 -5.21 12.90 2.47
N GLY A 3 -3.97 13.04 2.93
CA GLY A 3 -3.21 14.29 2.96
C GLY A 3 -2.02 14.20 2.02
N THR A 4 -2.01 15.06 1.00
CA THR A 4 -0.92 15.19 0.02
C THR A 4 -0.62 16.67 -0.23
N SER A 5 -0.77 17.48 0.81
CA SER A 5 -0.84 18.95 0.72
C SER A 5 0.50 19.64 0.96
N THR A 6 1.46 18.95 1.58
CA THR A 6 2.70 19.51 2.13
C THR A 6 2.47 20.62 3.17
N GLN A 7 1.27 20.69 3.76
CA GLN A 7 0.90 21.64 4.79
C GLN A 7 0.93 20.97 6.18
N PRO A 8 1.96 21.21 6.99
CA PRO A 8 2.06 20.63 8.32
C PRO A 8 0.88 21.05 9.20
N GLY A 9 0.36 20.12 9.99
CA GLY A 9 -0.74 20.40 10.95
C GLY A 9 -2.10 20.64 10.30
N ALA A 10 -2.26 20.39 8.99
CA ALA A 10 -3.55 20.51 8.31
C ALA A 10 -4.61 19.54 8.85
N PHE A 11 -4.20 18.39 9.39
CA PHE A 11 -5.09 17.49 10.13
C PHE A 11 -5.06 17.90 11.59
N THR A 12 -5.97 18.80 11.96
CA THR A 12 -6.11 19.24 13.35
C THR A 12 -6.89 18.23 14.18
N GLU A 13 -6.69 18.24 15.50
CA GLU A 13 -7.44 17.40 16.44
C GLU A 13 -8.96 17.54 16.24
N THR A 14 -9.45 18.78 16.10
CA THR A 14 -10.88 19.05 15.88
C THR A 14 -11.40 18.36 14.62
N ILE A 15 -10.67 18.46 13.50
CA ILE A 15 -11.05 17.84 12.23
C ILE A 15 -11.06 16.31 12.35
N VAL A 16 -10.03 15.75 13.00
CA VAL A 16 -9.87 14.30 13.15
C VAL A 16 -10.94 13.72 14.09
N LYS A 17 -11.23 14.40 15.21
CA LYS A 17 -12.31 14.01 16.14
C LYS A 17 -13.68 14.08 15.48
N GLU A 18 -13.95 15.12 14.70
CA GLU A 18 -15.20 15.22 13.95
C GLU A 18 -15.35 14.06 12.96
N MET A 19 -14.30 13.72 12.20
CA MET A 19 -14.32 12.55 11.33
C MET A 19 -14.59 11.25 12.09
N ALA A 20 -13.94 11.06 13.25
CA ALA A 20 -14.11 9.88 14.09
C ALA A 20 -15.49 9.79 14.74
N ALA A 21 -16.19 10.92 14.93
CA ALA A 21 -17.57 10.93 15.44
C ALA A 21 -18.58 10.32 14.43
N HIS A 22 -18.31 10.45 13.13
CA HIS A 22 -19.21 9.95 12.07
C HIS A 22 -18.76 8.64 11.43
N THR A 23 -17.55 8.16 11.74
CA THR A 23 -16.99 6.94 11.14
C THR A 23 -16.36 6.08 12.23
N ASN A 24 -16.90 4.87 12.44
CA ASN A 24 -16.43 3.97 13.51
C ASN A 24 -14.95 3.57 13.38
N ARG A 25 -14.43 3.50 12.15
CA ARG A 25 -13.04 3.10 11.88
C ARG A 25 -12.46 3.94 10.73
N PRO A 26 -12.10 5.22 10.96
CA PRO A 26 -11.75 6.13 9.88
C PRO A 26 -10.37 5.80 9.30
N VAL A 27 -10.24 5.85 7.97
CA VAL A 27 -8.93 5.76 7.29
C VAL A 27 -8.32 7.15 7.20
N ILE A 28 -7.13 7.36 7.77
CA ILE A 28 -6.47 8.68 7.83
C ILE A 28 -5.00 8.57 7.43
N PHE A 29 -4.65 9.09 6.26
CA PHE A 29 -3.32 8.95 5.66
C PHE A 29 -2.63 10.31 5.48
N PRO A 30 -1.76 10.74 6.40
CA PRO A 30 -0.86 11.89 6.17
C PRO A 30 0.34 11.43 5.32
N LEU A 31 0.31 11.72 4.02
CA LEU A 31 1.29 11.22 3.04
C LEU A 31 2.37 12.24 2.66
N SER A 32 2.27 13.47 3.16
CA SER A 32 3.23 14.51 2.84
C SER A 32 4.63 14.21 3.40
N ASN A 33 5.64 14.43 2.55
CA ASN A 33 7.05 14.15 2.82
C ASN A 33 7.88 15.43 2.71
N PRO A 34 8.97 15.60 3.49
CA PRO A 34 9.46 14.73 4.57
C PRO A 34 8.63 14.88 5.86
N THR A 35 9.01 14.20 6.95
CA THR A 35 8.26 14.15 8.24
C THR A 35 7.68 15.48 8.70
N LYS A 36 8.46 16.56 8.60
CA LYS A 36 8.06 17.91 9.02
C LYS A 36 6.88 18.50 8.22
N LEU A 37 6.52 17.90 7.09
CA LEU A 37 5.42 18.32 6.22
C LEU A 37 4.18 17.44 6.35
N ALA A 38 4.22 16.39 7.18
CA ALA A 38 3.06 15.53 7.41
C ALA A 38 1.90 16.33 8.01
N GLU A 39 0.68 16.05 7.53
CA GLU A 39 -0.52 16.76 7.96
C GLU A 39 -0.84 16.54 9.45
N ALA A 40 -0.48 15.38 10.01
CA ALA A 40 -0.46 15.05 11.43
C ALA A 40 0.50 13.88 11.68
N THR A 41 0.90 13.66 12.95
CA THR A 41 1.69 12.47 13.31
C THR A 41 0.79 11.26 13.49
N ALA A 42 1.33 10.05 13.31
CA ALA A 42 0.56 8.83 13.58
C ALA A 42 0.12 8.73 15.05
N ALA A 43 0.97 9.18 15.99
CA ALA A 43 0.65 9.22 17.40
C ALA A 43 -0.58 10.08 17.68
N ASP A 44 -0.62 11.30 17.15
CA ASP A 44 -1.78 12.19 17.29
C ASP A 44 -3.06 11.55 16.76
N LEU A 45 -3.01 10.97 15.56
CA LEU A 45 -4.18 10.33 14.93
C LEU A 45 -4.74 9.17 15.76
N ILE A 46 -3.86 8.33 16.32
CA ILE A 46 -4.28 7.24 17.20
C ILE A 46 -4.92 7.79 18.48
N HIS A 47 -4.34 8.80 19.13
CA HIS A 47 -4.87 9.38 20.36
C HIS A 47 -6.20 10.11 20.13
N TRP A 48 -6.29 10.96 19.10
CA TRP A 48 -7.49 11.75 18.79
C TRP A 48 -8.68 10.90 18.35
N THR A 49 -8.42 9.70 17.82
CA THR A 49 -9.47 8.75 17.42
C THR A 49 -9.72 7.66 18.44
N GLU A 50 -9.11 7.71 19.62
CA GLU A 50 -9.23 6.68 20.66
C GLU A 50 -8.88 5.28 20.13
N GLY A 51 -7.86 5.19 19.27
CA GLY A 51 -7.41 3.95 18.64
C GLY A 51 -8.28 3.44 17.49
N LYS A 52 -9.30 4.19 17.06
CA LYS A 52 -10.22 3.75 15.99
C LYS A 52 -9.63 3.90 14.59
N ALA A 53 -8.70 4.83 14.38
CA ALA A 53 -8.21 5.13 13.04
C ALA A 53 -7.33 4.02 12.45
N LEU A 54 -7.55 3.77 11.16
CA LEU A 54 -6.64 3.06 10.28
C LEU A 54 -5.65 4.06 9.69
N VAL A 55 -4.41 4.04 10.19
CA VAL A 55 -3.39 5.06 9.89
C VAL A 55 -2.30 4.47 8.99
N GLY A 56 -1.97 5.21 7.92
CA GLY A 56 -0.84 4.92 7.05
C GLY A 56 -0.10 6.21 6.68
N THR A 57 1.23 6.20 6.71
CA THR A 57 2.06 7.41 6.55
C THR A 57 2.90 7.36 5.28
N GLY A 58 3.25 8.52 4.71
CA GLY A 58 4.13 8.58 3.53
C GLY A 58 5.57 8.08 3.78
N ILE A 59 6.01 8.18 5.03
CA ILE A 59 7.34 7.80 5.53
C ILE A 59 7.24 6.80 6.68
N PRO A 60 8.32 6.09 7.04
CA PRO A 60 8.31 5.22 8.21
C PRO A 60 7.95 6.00 9.48
N ALA A 61 7.08 5.42 10.30
CA ALA A 61 6.73 5.91 11.62
C ALA A 61 7.01 4.80 12.64
N ALA A 62 7.31 5.19 13.88
CA ALA A 62 7.40 4.25 14.98
C ALA A 62 6.00 3.71 15.33
N ASP A 63 5.96 2.53 15.94
CA ASP A 63 4.74 2.00 16.53
C ASP A 63 4.22 2.95 17.62
N VAL A 64 2.90 2.98 17.79
CA VAL A 64 2.23 3.83 18.77
C VAL A 64 1.60 2.96 19.84
N GLU A 65 1.95 3.17 21.11
CA GLU A 65 1.30 2.52 22.25
C GLU A 65 0.07 3.31 22.68
N TYR A 66 -1.10 2.67 22.75
CA TYR A 66 -2.33 3.31 23.24
C TYR A 66 -3.26 2.29 23.90
N ASN A 67 -3.65 2.55 25.15
CA ASN A 67 -4.53 1.70 25.97
C ASN A 67 -4.15 0.21 25.99
N GLY A 68 -2.85 -0.09 26.10
CA GLY A 68 -2.32 -1.45 26.15
C GLY A 68 -2.29 -2.18 24.81
N VAL A 69 -2.50 -1.47 23.70
CA VAL A 69 -2.38 -1.99 22.34
C VAL A 69 -1.25 -1.26 21.61
N THR A 70 -0.37 -2.04 20.99
CA THR A 70 0.66 -1.54 20.07
C THR A 70 0.06 -1.38 18.67
N TYR A 71 0.06 -0.16 18.14
CA TYR A 71 -0.41 0.16 16.80
C TYR A 71 0.76 0.23 15.83
N GLN A 72 0.81 -0.73 14.90
CA GLN A 72 1.78 -0.75 13.82
C GLN A 72 1.36 0.20 12.71
N ILE A 73 2.26 1.10 12.31
CA ILE A 73 1.95 2.12 11.31
C ILE A 73 2.49 1.70 9.95
N GLY A 74 1.59 1.46 9.00
CA GLY A 74 1.95 1.09 7.63
C GLY A 74 2.53 2.27 6.87
N GLN A 75 3.64 2.06 6.16
CA GLN A 75 4.17 3.07 5.23
C GLN A 75 3.53 2.89 3.84
N ALA A 76 2.89 3.94 3.33
CA ALA A 76 2.41 4.05 1.95
C ALA A 76 3.58 4.29 0.98
N ASN A 77 4.48 3.31 0.90
CA ASN A 77 5.67 3.37 0.07
C ASN A 77 5.38 2.83 -1.34
N ASN A 78 5.80 3.55 -2.38
CA ASN A 78 5.64 3.10 -3.76
C ASN A 78 6.40 1.79 -4.07
N ALA A 79 7.41 1.44 -3.27
CA ALA A 79 8.08 0.15 -3.33
C ALA A 79 7.14 -1.04 -3.12
N LEU A 80 5.96 -0.83 -2.51
CA LEU A 80 4.93 -1.86 -2.41
C LEU A 80 4.31 -2.23 -3.77
N MET A 81 4.43 -1.35 -4.77
CA MET A 81 3.74 -1.46 -6.06
C MET A 81 4.71 -1.68 -7.24
N TYR A 82 5.72 -0.82 -7.38
CA TYR A 82 6.53 -0.73 -8.60
C TYR A 82 7.26 -2.02 -8.98
N PRO A 83 7.86 -2.79 -8.04
CA PRO A 83 8.60 -4.00 -8.40
C PRO A 83 7.69 -5.06 -9.03
N GLY A 84 6.54 -5.34 -8.42
CA GLY A 84 5.58 -6.32 -8.95
C GLY A 84 4.91 -5.83 -10.24
N LEU A 85 4.52 -4.55 -10.29
CA LEU A 85 3.95 -3.95 -11.50
C LEU A 85 4.93 -4.03 -12.68
N GLY A 86 6.18 -3.64 -12.47
CA GLY A 86 7.23 -3.68 -13.48
C GLY A 86 7.52 -5.10 -13.95
N LEU A 87 7.68 -6.04 -13.00
CA LEU A 87 7.91 -7.46 -13.33
C LEU A 87 6.76 -8.04 -14.16
N GLY A 88 5.51 -7.76 -13.80
CA GLY A 88 4.33 -8.22 -14.55
C GLY A 88 4.27 -7.64 -15.97
N ILE A 89 4.58 -6.34 -16.13
CA ILE A 89 4.64 -5.67 -17.45
C ILE A 89 5.71 -6.30 -18.35
N ILE A 90 6.90 -6.56 -17.80
CA ILE A 90 8.02 -7.15 -18.54
C ILE A 90 7.72 -8.59 -18.91
N ALA A 91 7.33 -9.42 -17.93
CA ALA A 91 7.05 -10.84 -18.13
C ALA A 91 5.90 -11.09 -19.11
N SER A 92 4.92 -10.18 -19.16
CA SER A 92 3.79 -10.25 -20.10
C SER A 92 4.06 -9.62 -21.47
N THR A 93 5.24 -9.04 -21.69
CA THR A 93 5.60 -8.30 -22.92
C THR A 93 4.61 -7.18 -23.26
N ALA A 94 4.05 -6.51 -22.25
CA ALA A 94 2.97 -5.55 -22.44
C ALA A 94 3.37 -4.41 -23.40
N SER A 95 2.45 -4.05 -24.30
CA SER A 95 2.62 -2.96 -25.26
C SER A 95 2.37 -1.58 -24.65
N ARG A 96 1.54 -1.50 -23.61
CA ARG A 96 1.23 -0.28 -22.86
C ARG A 96 0.69 -0.62 -21.49
N VAL A 97 0.78 0.32 -20.55
CA VAL A 97 0.13 0.26 -19.24
C VAL A 97 -1.28 0.83 -19.33
N THR A 98 -2.26 0.19 -18.68
CA THR A 98 -3.64 0.68 -18.59
C THR A 98 -4.04 0.94 -17.13
N GLY A 99 -5.08 1.76 -16.94
CA GLY A 99 -5.64 2.00 -15.61
C GLY A 99 -6.15 0.71 -14.95
N GLU A 100 -6.64 -0.24 -15.75
CA GLU A 100 -7.05 -1.55 -15.27
C GLU A 100 -5.87 -2.33 -14.66
N MET A 101 -4.70 -2.33 -15.30
CA MET A 101 -3.50 -2.97 -14.74
C MET A 101 -3.12 -2.38 -13.38
N LEU A 102 -3.19 -1.05 -13.23
CA LEU A 102 -2.91 -0.35 -11.97
C LEU A 102 -3.95 -0.69 -10.88
N SER A 103 -5.23 -0.78 -11.27
CA SER A 103 -6.32 -1.18 -10.39
C SER A 103 -6.11 -2.62 -9.90
N GLN A 104 -5.84 -3.56 -10.80
CA GLN A 104 -5.61 -4.97 -10.46
C GLN A 104 -4.38 -5.15 -9.56
N ALA A 105 -3.29 -4.43 -9.86
CA ALA A 105 -2.11 -4.40 -9.00
C ALA A 105 -2.42 -3.90 -7.58
N SER A 106 -3.26 -2.86 -7.45
CA SER A 106 -3.71 -2.32 -6.15
C SER A 106 -4.56 -3.32 -5.38
N HIS A 107 -5.45 -4.04 -6.06
CA HIS A 107 -6.26 -5.10 -5.44
C HIS A 107 -5.41 -6.30 -5.01
N ALA A 108 -4.32 -6.60 -5.72
CA ALA A 108 -3.40 -7.69 -5.37
C ALA A 108 -2.66 -7.45 -4.04
N LEU A 109 -2.46 -6.19 -3.64
CA LEU A 109 -1.97 -5.83 -2.31
C LEU A 109 -3.02 -6.04 -1.20
N GLY A 110 -4.30 -6.10 -1.58
CA GLY A 110 -5.41 -6.34 -0.66
C GLY A 110 -5.34 -7.74 -0.02
N GLY A 111 -5.77 -7.81 1.24
CA GLY A 111 -5.86 -9.05 2.01
C GLY A 111 -4.52 -9.58 2.54
N LEU A 112 -3.42 -8.82 2.40
CA LEU A 112 -2.12 -9.16 2.98
C LEU A 112 -2.00 -8.81 4.47
N VAL A 113 -2.90 -7.96 4.97
CA VAL A 113 -3.00 -7.56 6.37
C VAL A 113 -4.43 -7.77 6.86
N ASP A 114 -4.53 -8.28 8.08
CA ASP A 114 -5.81 -8.41 8.78
C ASP A 114 -6.03 -7.14 9.62
N THR A 115 -6.69 -6.15 9.01
CA THR A 115 -7.01 -4.89 9.67
C THR A 115 -8.14 -5.05 10.69
N SER A 116 -8.76 -6.22 10.85
CA SER A 116 -9.84 -6.40 11.83
C SER A 116 -9.35 -6.28 13.28
N LYS A 117 -8.08 -6.62 13.52
CA LYS A 117 -7.43 -6.61 14.83
C LYS A 117 -7.06 -5.18 15.27
N PRO A 118 -7.25 -4.84 16.56
CA PRO A 118 -6.68 -3.62 17.12
C PRO A 118 -5.18 -3.56 16.87
N GLY A 119 -4.68 -2.38 16.49
CA GLY A 119 -3.25 -2.14 16.28
C GLY A 119 -2.66 -2.69 14.96
N ALA A 120 -3.44 -3.35 14.12
CA ALA A 120 -2.95 -3.86 12.84
C ALA A 120 -2.62 -2.75 11.84
N ALA A 121 -1.48 -2.89 11.15
CA ALA A 121 -1.10 -2.00 10.06
C ALA A 121 -2.07 -2.12 8.87
N VAL A 122 -2.30 -1.00 8.18
CA VAL A 122 -3.12 -0.92 6.97
C VAL A 122 -2.42 -1.40 5.69
N LEU A 123 -1.10 -1.54 5.75
CA LEU A 123 -0.26 -1.92 4.62
C LEU A 123 0.74 -3.00 5.07
N PRO A 124 1.08 -3.95 4.19
CA PRO A 124 2.03 -5.01 4.51
C PRO A 124 3.43 -4.44 4.78
N PRO A 125 4.24 -5.11 5.61
CA PRO A 125 5.59 -4.68 5.89
C PRO A 125 6.48 -4.82 4.64
N VAL A 126 7.38 -3.86 4.43
CA VAL A 126 8.36 -3.87 3.33
C VAL A 126 9.25 -5.13 3.34
N ALA A 127 9.45 -5.76 4.50
CA ALA A 127 10.18 -7.02 4.62
C ALA A 127 9.57 -8.18 3.80
N LYS A 128 8.28 -8.11 3.45
CA LYS A 128 7.58 -9.12 2.61
C LYS A 128 7.54 -8.75 1.12
N LEU A 129 8.34 -7.78 0.69
CA LEU A 129 8.27 -7.23 -0.66
C LEU A 129 8.45 -8.24 -1.77
N ALA A 130 9.34 -9.21 -1.60
CA ALA A 130 9.53 -10.27 -2.58
C ALA A 130 8.26 -11.11 -2.81
N GLU A 131 7.52 -11.42 -1.74
CA GLU A 131 6.31 -12.25 -1.78
C GLU A 131 5.18 -11.55 -2.53
N PHE A 132 4.84 -10.33 -2.13
CA PHE A 132 3.73 -9.63 -2.77
C PHE A 132 4.10 -9.07 -4.15
N SER A 133 5.39 -8.81 -4.45
CA SER A 133 5.79 -8.40 -5.80
C SER A 133 5.52 -9.48 -6.84
N GLU A 134 5.77 -10.74 -6.50
CA GLU A 134 5.46 -11.87 -7.38
C GLU A 134 3.96 -12.00 -7.62
N ARG A 135 3.15 -11.93 -6.54
CA ARG A 135 1.69 -11.91 -6.64
C ARG A 135 1.16 -10.77 -7.52
N ILE A 136 1.68 -9.55 -7.34
CA ILE A 136 1.30 -8.39 -8.17
C ILE A 136 1.70 -8.64 -9.63
N ALA A 137 2.89 -9.18 -9.88
CA ALA A 137 3.36 -9.45 -11.23
C ALA A 137 2.48 -10.46 -11.97
N GLU A 138 2.07 -11.53 -11.30
CA GLU A 138 1.12 -12.51 -11.86
C GLU A 138 -0.22 -11.85 -12.21
N VAL A 139 -0.77 -11.04 -11.31
CA VAL A 139 -2.06 -10.34 -11.52
C VAL A 139 -1.98 -9.32 -12.66
N VAL A 140 -0.92 -8.52 -12.69
CA VAL A 140 -0.69 -7.54 -13.76
C VAL A 140 -0.48 -8.24 -15.09
N GLY A 141 0.32 -9.29 -15.12
CA GLY A 141 0.57 -10.07 -16.32
C GLY A 141 -0.71 -10.71 -16.85
N GLN A 142 -1.56 -11.27 -15.97
CA GLN A 142 -2.85 -11.81 -16.36
C GLN A 142 -3.75 -10.72 -16.96
N SER A 143 -3.78 -9.53 -16.34
CA SER A 143 -4.54 -8.38 -16.85
C SER A 143 -4.08 -7.96 -18.25
N VAL A 144 -2.78 -8.09 -18.58
CA VAL A 144 -2.24 -7.84 -19.92
C VAL A 144 -2.76 -8.86 -20.93
N LEU A 145 -2.78 -10.15 -20.58
CA LEU A 145 -3.29 -11.21 -21.44
C LEU A 145 -4.79 -11.07 -21.69
N ASP A 146 -5.56 -10.79 -20.66
CA ASP A 146 -7.02 -10.59 -20.75
C ASP A 146 -7.37 -9.42 -21.68
N GLN A 147 -6.55 -8.36 -21.66
CA GLN A 147 -6.69 -7.20 -22.53
C GLN A 147 -6.05 -7.37 -23.91
N LYS A 148 -5.39 -8.52 -24.18
CA LYS A 148 -4.64 -8.81 -25.43
C LYS A 148 -3.59 -7.75 -25.76
N LEU A 149 -2.87 -7.31 -24.74
CA LEU A 149 -1.85 -6.25 -24.85
C LEU A 149 -0.41 -6.77 -24.86
N ASN A 150 -0.22 -8.08 -24.74
CA ASN A 150 1.06 -8.77 -24.91
C ASN A 150 1.54 -8.69 -26.36
N LYS A 151 2.84 -8.50 -26.56
CA LYS A 151 3.48 -8.49 -27.90
C LYS A 151 3.82 -9.90 -28.38
N GLU A 152 4.06 -10.82 -27.45
CA GLU A 152 4.43 -12.21 -27.73
C GLU A 152 3.37 -13.18 -27.17
N PRO A 153 3.16 -14.36 -27.78
CA PRO A 153 2.29 -15.38 -27.21
C PRO A 153 2.82 -15.86 -25.84
N ILE A 154 1.94 -15.93 -24.84
CA ILE A 154 2.27 -16.40 -23.49
C ILE A 154 1.18 -17.38 -23.04
N GLU A 155 1.59 -18.62 -22.79
CA GLU A 155 0.67 -19.71 -22.39
C GLU A 155 0.43 -19.72 -20.87
N ASP A 156 1.47 -19.50 -20.08
CA ASP A 156 1.41 -19.48 -18.61
C ASP A 156 2.12 -18.24 -18.07
N ILE A 157 1.34 -17.28 -17.57
CA ILE A 157 1.88 -16.03 -17.02
C ILE A 157 2.69 -16.26 -15.74
N LYS A 158 2.36 -17.26 -14.93
CA LYS A 158 3.10 -17.53 -13.69
C LYS A 158 4.49 -18.06 -14.01
N ALA A 159 4.57 -18.97 -14.98
CA ALA A 159 5.85 -19.44 -15.50
C ALA A 159 6.69 -18.30 -16.08
N ALA A 160 6.08 -17.40 -16.86
CA ALA A 160 6.77 -16.24 -17.43
C ALA A 160 7.29 -15.27 -16.36
N VAL A 161 6.48 -14.97 -15.33
CA VAL A 161 6.89 -14.14 -14.19
C VAL A 161 8.06 -14.77 -13.44
N LYS A 162 7.98 -16.07 -13.14
CA LYS A 162 9.04 -16.80 -12.45
C LYS A 162 10.34 -16.85 -13.26
N ALA A 163 10.25 -17.06 -14.58
CA ALA A 163 11.41 -17.07 -15.47
C ALA A 163 12.05 -15.68 -15.63
N THR A 164 11.26 -14.61 -15.53
CA THR A 164 11.73 -13.22 -15.63
C THR A 164 12.37 -12.75 -14.32
N LYS A 165 11.92 -13.29 -13.18
CA LYS A 165 12.40 -12.91 -11.86
C LYS A 165 13.87 -13.27 -11.68
N TRP A 166 14.69 -12.27 -11.37
CA TRP A 166 16.08 -12.49 -10.97
C TRP A 166 16.17 -13.12 -9.58
N VAL A 167 17.08 -14.08 -9.43
CA VAL A 167 17.38 -14.75 -8.16
C VAL A 167 18.86 -14.53 -7.81
N PRO A 168 19.20 -14.01 -6.61
CA PRO A 168 20.58 -13.77 -6.18
C PRO A 168 21.28 -15.08 -5.79
N GLU A 169 21.55 -15.96 -6.74
CA GLU A 169 22.35 -17.18 -6.57
C GLU A 169 23.68 -17.04 -7.33
N TYR A 170 24.74 -17.63 -6.77
CA TYR A 170 26.08 -17.63 -7.37
C TYR A 170 26.24 -18.70 -8.45
#